data_AF-A0A7J4VQ93-F1
#
_entry.id   AF-A0A7J4VQ93-F1
#
_cell.length_a   1.000
_cell.length_b   1.000
_cell.length_c   1.000
_cell.angle_alpha   90.00
_cell.angle_beta   90.00
_cell.angle_gamma   90.00
#
_symmetry.space_group_name_H-M   'P 1'
#
loop_
_entity.id
_entity.type
_entity.pdbx_description
1 polymer ?
#
loop_
_entity_poly.entity_id
_entity_poly.type
_entity_poly.pdbx_seq_one_letter_code
_entity_poly.pdbx_strand_id
1 'polypeptide(L)'
;MISARPGNGVRRLCEHATACLTLLFLVVLSACANGKSAGMADAGSGAKTAIASTTTAKARNFDVLYVTDRAPVVSSARALSYGPGRDRALSFGSVSLAFPPTASGRPADTSDAPLKVVATTRIGAFPQTPYAIQATAKGPERLPATVKAHERAAAALKGEISRRLSLAKRKEVVIFIHGYNNTFNDAAESTGKICETLSMDFVCVAMTWPAGGSGGVFQGYNIDRESGEFAVADIKKAIRIISETPGVEHVHLLAHSRGTDVLLSAIQQLGIEAYVARSSPAQRYKIANVVLFAPDIDLDVAVTKLFGVVSDPDIPFGSRPKPSGAFPPTGSLHLTVYSSPNDKAIALSSFLFGSVVRLGRLTSTNMTTDINGSNALWENSQIAGIADFIEYKGQAGFFGHAYFNSDPAVREDLVALLRDRLKAGDPRRPLVEVKRPFWRIAEASKATN
;
A
#
# COMPACT_ATOMS: atom_id res chain seq x y z
N MET A 1 -79.21 -20.06 40.18
CA MET A 1 -78.08 -19.66 41.06
C MET A 1 -77.01 -19.08 40.14
N ILE A 2 -77.01 -17.75 39.95
CA ILE A 2 -76.05 -16.78 40.53
C ILE A 2 -74.63 -17.04 39.98
N SER A 3 -74.20 -16.38 38.91
CA SER A 3 -73.61 -15.02 38.83
C SER A 3 -72.10 -15.00 39.08
N ALA A 4 -71.31 -14.65 38.05
CA ALA A 4 -70.32 -13.56 38.06
C ALA A 4 -69.44 -13.56 36.78
N ARG A 5 -69.67 -12.58 35.90
CA ARG A 5 -68.59 -11.77 35.26
C ARG A 5 -68.28 -10.60 36.25
N PRO A 6 -67.23 -9.75 36.12
CA PRO A 6 -66.45 -9.40 34.91
C PRO A 6 -64.93 -9.14 35.14
N GLY A 7 -64.20 -8.77 34.09
CA GLY A 7 -62.84 -8.23 34.17
C GLY A 7 -62.27 -7.77 32.83
N ASN A 8 -62.94 -6.78 32.22
CA ASN A 8 -62.46 -5.97 31.10
C ASN A 8 -61.03 -5.44 31.34
N GLY A 9 -60.22 -5.32 30.27
CA GLY A 9 -59.50 -4.05 30.13
C GLY A 9 -58.22 -3.97 29.29
N VAL A 10 -58.39 -3.58 28.02
CA VAL A 10 -57.66 -2.49 27.33
C VAL A 10 -56.14 -2.66 27.15
N ARG A 11 -55.66 -3.14 25.99
CA ARG A 11 -55.20 -2.30 24.85
C ARG A 11 -54.48 -1.01 25.30
N ARG A 12 -53.15 -0.93 25.18
CA ARG A 12 -52.39 0.23 24.65
C ARG A 12 -50.92 0.14 25.06
N LEU A 13 -50.07 -0.01 24.05
CA LEU A 13 -48.68 0.48 23.91
C LEU A 13 -48.16 -0.22 22.64
N CYS A 14 -48.73 0.08 21.46
CA CYS A 14 -48.52 1.31 20.70
C CYS A 14 -47.04 1.47 20.32
N GLU A 15 -46.68 0.80 19.22
CA GLU A 15 -46.20 1.52 18.03
C GLU A 15 -45.16 2.61 18.27
N HIS A 16 -44.00 2.29 18.87
CA HIS A 16 -42.84 3.22 18.87
C HIS A 16 -41.50 2.53 18.58
N ALA A 17 -41.46 1.25 18.21
CA ALA A 17 -40.18 0.55 17.94
C ALA A 17 -39.84 0.38 16.45
N THR A 18 -40.75 0.68 15.52
CA THR A 18 -40.56 0.41 14.08
C THR A 18 -40.45 1.66 13.20
N ALA A 19 -40.37 2.85 13.79
CA ALA A 19 -40.21 4.13 13.06
C ALA A 19 -38.86 4.83 13.28
N CYS A 20 -38.00 4.36 14.20
CA CYS A 20 -36.65 4.94 14.40
C CYS A 20 -35.52 4.17 13.69
N LEU A 21 -35.78 2.98 13.14
CA LEU A 21 -34.76 2.22 12.41
C LEU A 21 -34.81 2.43 10.89
N THR A 22 -35.89 3.01 10.37
CA THR A 22 -36.09 3.32 8.95
C THR A 22 -35.72 4.76 8.57
N LEU A 23 -35.48 5.65 9.54
CA LEU A 23 -35.07 7.03 9.27
C LEU A 23 -33.53 7.25 9.25
N LEU A 24 -32.73 6.30 9.74
CA LEU A 24 -31.27 6.40 9.68
C LEU A 24 -30.66 5.81 8.39
N PHE A 25 -31.45 5.12 7.57
CA PHE A 25 -31.00 4.50 6.32
C PHE A 25 -31.30 5.31 5.04
N LEU A 26 -31.92 6.50 5.18
CA LEU A 26 -32.33 7.34 4.04
C LEU A 26 -31.57 8.67 3.90
N VAL A 27 -30.50 8.92 4.67
CA VAL A 27 -29.73 10.18 4.61
C VAL A 27 -28.38 10.06 3.88
N VAL A 28 -28.00 8.90 3.33
CA VAL A 28 -26.71 8.73 2.60
C VAL A 28 -26.86 8.64 1.07
N LEU A 29 -28.05 8.88 0.52
CA LEU A 29 -28.26 8.88 -0.94
C LEU A 29 -29.00 10.13 -1.39
N SER A 30 -28.31 11.27 -1.49
CA SER A 30 -28.55 12.35 -2.48
C SER A 30 -27.70 13.58 -2.17
N ALA A 31 -26.51 13.68 -2.77
CA ALA A 31 -25.83 14.97 -2.95
C ALA A 31 -24.81 14.87 -4.10
N CYS A 32 -25.33 14.63 -5.31
CA CYS A 32 -24.67 15.00 -6.56
C CYS A 32 -25.75 15.55 -7.49
N ALA A 33 -26.00 16.87 -7.45
CA ALA A 33 -26.66 17.58 -8.53
C ALA A 33 -26.44 19.10 -8.42
N ASN A 34 -25.69 19.63 -9.38
CA ASN A 34 -25.86 20.92 -10.05
C ASN A 34 -26.17 22.18 -9.23
N GLY A 35 -25.14 22.98 -8.99
CA GLY A 35 -25.28 24.44 -8.86
C GLY A 35 -24.97 25.12 -10.19
N LYS A 36 -26.00 25.35 -11.03
CA LYS A 36 -25.94 26.36 -12.08
C LYS A 36 -26.04 27.73 -11.38
N SER A 37 -24.98 28.53 -11.42
CA SER A 37 -25.10 29.94 -11.08
C SER A 37 -25.45 30.72 -12.35
N ALA A 38 -26.65 31.28 -12.35
CA ALA A 38 -27.11 32.23 -13.36
C ALA A 38 -26.23 33.48 -13.33
N GLY A 39 -25.97 34.03 -14.51
CA GLY A 39 -25.24 35.28 -14.68
C GLY A 39 -26.03 36.49 -14.18
N MET A 40 -25.30 37.49 -13.72
CA MET A 40 -25.70 38.88 -13.78
C MET A 40 -24.53 39.61 -14.46
N ALA A 41 -24.85 40.27 -15.58
CA ALA A 41 -23.90 41.11 -16.29
C ALA A 41 -23.59 42.37 -15.48
N ASP A 42 -22.33 42.81 -15.51
CA ASP A 42 -22.03 44.23 -15.51
C ASP A 42 -20.87 44.51 -16.46
N ALA A 43 -21.03 45.59 -17.22
CA ALA A 43 -20.18 46.01 -18.32
C ALA A 43 -19.13 46.99 -17.79
N GLY A 44 -17.85 46.73 -18.10
CA GLY A 44 -16.75 47.62 -17.74
C GLY A 44 -15.61 47.52 -18.75
N SER A 45 -15.62 48.47 -19.68
CA SER A 45 -14.60 48.75 -20.71
C SER A 45 -13.17 48.84 -20.17
N GLY A 46 -12.19 48.34 -20.94
CA GLY A 46 -10.77 48.59 -20.68
C GLY A 46 -9.82 47.69 -21.46
N ALA A 47 -9.66 47.95 -22.75
CA ALA A 47 -8.64 47.31 -23.58
C ALA A 47 -7.22 47.63 -23.08
N LYS A 48 -6.42 46.60 -22.77
CA LYS A 48 -4.95 46.62 -22.92
C LYS A 48 -4.46 45.26 -23.40
N THR A 49 -4.06 45.25 -24.66
CA THR A 49 -3.33 44.17 -25.34
C THR A 49 -2.00 43.95 -24.64
N ALA A 50 -1.88 42.87 -23.88
CA ALA A 50 -0.60 42.35 -23.44
C ALA A 50 -0.33 41.06 -24.23
N ILE A 51 0.58 41.14 -25.19
CA ILE A 51 1.16 39.97 -25.86
C ILE A 51 2.02 39.27 -24.82
N ALA A 52 1.41 38.36 -24.05
CA ALA A 52 2.13 37.47 -23.17
C ALA A 52 2.76 36.38 -24.06
N SER A 53 4.09 36.40 -24.14
CA SER A 53 4.89 35.35 -24.75
C SER A 53 4.59 34.02 -24.03
N THR A 54 3.81 33.15 -24.68
CA THR A 54 3.45 31.84 -24.15
C THR A 54 4.61 30.89 -24.37
N THR A 55 5.62 30.93 -23.49
CA THR A 55 6.44 29.74 -23.25
C THR A 55 5.54 28.70 -22.59
N THR A 56 4.99 27.79 -23.40
CA THR A 56 4.27 26.61 -22.94
C THR A 56 5.22 25.79 -22.07
N ALA A 57 5.05 25.88 -20.75
CA ALA A 57 5.67 24.96 -19.81
C ALA A 57 5.27 23.54 -20.22
N LYS A 58 6.24 22.75 -20.69
CA LYS A 58 6.03 21.37 -21.13
C LYS A 58 5.40 20.59 -19.97
N ALA A 59 4.23 20.00 -20.18
CA ALA A 59 3.57 19.20 -19.16
C ALA A 59 4.53 18.11 -18.65
N ARG A 60 4.75 18.09 -17.34
CA ARG A 60 5.60 17.09 -16.68
C ARG A 60 4.82 15.78 -16.60
N ASN A 61 5.13 14.86 -17.50
CA ASN A 61 4.54 13.52 -17.51
C ASN A 61 5.39 12.57 -16.66
N PHE A 62 4.73 11.77 -15.84
CA PHE A 62 5.35 10.75 -15.00
C PHE A 62 4.99 9.37 -15.57
N ASP A 63 5.97 8.51 -15.77
CA ASP A 63 5.76 7.14 -16.27
C ASP A 63 6.10 6.14 -15.16
N VAL A 64 5.08 5.44 -14.68
CA VAL A 64 5.20 4.44 -13.61
C VAL A 64 4.98 3.04 -14.20
N LEU A 65 5.80 2.07 -13.78
CA LEU A 65 5.58 0.66 -14.11
C LEU A 65 4.44 0.16 -13.23
N TYR A 66 3.42 -0.48 -13.78
CA TYR A 66 2.42 -1.17 -12.97
C TYR A 66 2.60 -2.69 -13.09
N VAL A 67 2.25 -3.39 -12.02
CA VAL A 67 2.08 -4.84 -11.99
C VAL A 67 0.76 -5.14 -11.26
N THR A 68 -0.11 -5.94 -11.88
CA THR A 68 -1.50 -6.10 -11.43
C THR A 68 -2.07 -7.48 -11.76
N ASP A 69 -2.78 -8.06 -10.81
CA ASP A 69 -3.67 -9.22 -10.95
C ASP A 69 -5.16 -8.79 -10.93
N ARG A 70 -5.42 -7.50 -11.19
CA ARG A 70 -6.78 -6.99 -11.40
C ARG A 70 -7.29 -7.39 -12.78
N ALA A 71 -8.59 -7.67 -12.86
CA ALA A 71 -9.30 -7.90 -14.10
C ALA A 71 -9.33 -6.63 -14.96
N PRO A 72 -8.95 -6.70 -16.24
CA PRO A 72 -9.09 -5.56 -17.15
C PRO A 72 -10.56 -5.24 -17.37
N VAL A 73 -10.89 -3.95 -17.43
CA VAL A 73 -12.22 -3.46 -17.77
C VAL A 73 -12.23 -3.11 -19.24
N VAL A 74 -13.11 -3.76 -20.00
CA VAL A 74 -13.32 -3.46 -21.41
C VAL A 74 -14.35 -2.34 -21.51
N SER A 75 -13.89 -1.11 -21.72
CA SER A 75 -14.77 0.04 -21.96
C SER A 75 -15.08 0.20 -23.46
N SER A 76 -16.23 0.81 -23.78
CA SER A 76 -16.62 1.17 -25.15
C SER A 76 -15.62 2.14 -25.80
N ALA A 77 -14.87 2.90 -24.99
CA ALA A 77 -13.82 3.82 -25.42
C ALA A 77 -12.49 3.15 -25.79
N ARG A 78 -12.37 1.80 -25.71
CA ARG A 78 -11.15 1.00 -25.98
C ARG A 78 -9.91 1.35 -25.15
N ALA A 79 -10.00 2.30 -24.21
CA ALA A 79 -8.93 2.59 -23.27
C ALA A 79 -8.83 1.45 -22.23
N LEU A 80 -7.62 0.94 -22.01
CA LEU A 80 -7.33 -0.08 -21.01
C LEU A 80 -7.47 0.52 -19.60
N SER A 81 -8.27 -0.13 -18.76
CA SER A 81 -8.32 0.13 -17.32
C SER A 81 -8.48 -1.19 -16.56
N TYR A 82 -8.38 -1.13 -15.24
CA TYR A 82 -8.44 -2.30 -14.36
C TYR A 82 -9.46 -2.08 -13.25
N GLY A 83 -10.31 -3.08 -13.03
CA GLY A 83 -11.40 -3.05 -12.06
C GLY A 83 -11.00 -3.67 -10.71
N PRO A 84 -11.97 -3.91 -9.81
CA PRO A 84 -11.75 -4.60 -8.54
C PRO A 84 -11.81 -6.14 -8.69
N GLY A 85 -12.15 -6.67 -9.87
CA GLY A 85 -12.21 -8.11 -10.11
C GLY A 85 -10.82 -8.75 -10.09
N ARG A 86 -10.75 -10.04 -9.73
CA ARG A 86 -9.52 -10.83 -9.78
C ARG A 86 -9.26 -11.36 -11.19
N ASP A 87 -8.05 -11.21 -11.68
CA ASP A 87 -7.53 -11.92 -12.86
C ASP A 87 -6.54 -12.99 -12.39
N ARG A 88 -6.62 -14.18 -12.98
CA ARG A 88 -5.68 -15.27 -12.71
C ARG A 88 -4.34 -15.09 -13.43
N ALA A 89 -4.23 -14.08 -14.30
CA ALA A 89 -3.01 -13.67 -14.96
C ALA A 89 -2.46 -12.36 -14.37
N LEU A 90 -1.21 -12.41 -13.90
CA LEU A 90 -0.46 -11.22 -13.51
C LEU A 90 -0.06 -10.43 -14.77
N SER A 91 -0.59 -9.22 -14.92
CA SER A 91 -0.27 -8.28 -16.01
C SER A 91 0.71 -7.21 -15.57
N PHE A 92 1.48 -6.65 -16.50
CA PHE A 92 2.35 -5.51 -16.25
C PHE A 92 2.43 -4.57 -17.46
N GLY A 93 2.75 -3.31 -17.19
CA GLY A 93 2.80 -2.29 -18.22
C GLY A 93 3.16 -0.91 -17.71
N SER A 94 2.87 0.12 -18.50
CA SER A 94 3.14 1.52 -18.15
C SER A 94 1.84 2.27 -17.85
N VAL A 95 1.87 3.13 -16.84
CA VAL A 95 0.84 4.12 -16.59
C VAL A 95 1.46 5.52 -16.64
N SER A 96 0.93 6.35 -17.53
CA SER A 96 1.31 7.76 -17.67
C SER A 96 0.44 8.62 -16.76
N LEU A 97 1.06 9.46 -15.96
CA LEU A 97 0.41 10.39 -15.05
C LEU A 97 0.80 11.83 -15.39
N ALA A 98 -0.10 12.77 -15.14
CA ALA A 98 0.17 14.19 -15.25
C ALA A 98 -0.56 14.97 -14.15
N PHE A 99 -0.07 16.16 -13.84
CA PHE A 99 -0.83 17.12 -13.05
C PHE A 99 -2.02 17.63 -13.86
N PRO A 100 -3.22 17.76 -13.27
CA PRO A 100 -4.35 18.36 -13.96
C PRO A 100 -4.05 19.84 -14.28
N PRO A 101 -4.61 20.37 -15.38
CA PRO A 101 -4.53 21.78 -15.68
C PRO A 101 -5.31 22.60 -14.64
N THR A 102 -4.75 23.73 -14.20
CA THR A 102 -5.45 24.75 -13.41
C THR A 102 -6.52 25.45 -14.25
N ALA A 103 -7.41 26.20 -13.60
CA ALA A 103 -8.40 27.06 -14.27
C ALA A 103 -7.79 28.07 -15.27
N SER A 104 -6.49 28.37 -15.13
CA SER A 104 -5.73 29.22 -16.05
C SER A 104 -5.08 28.48 -17.24
N GLY A 105 -5.31 27.16 -17.36
CA GLY A 105 -4.69 26.30 -18.38
C GLY A 105 -3.24 25.92 -18.11
N ARG A 106 -2.62 26.40 -17.01
CA ARG A 106 -1.27 26.01 -16.59
C ARG A 106 -1.32 24.73 -15.74
N PRO A 107 -0.34 23.80 -15.81
CA PRO A 107 -0.28 22.67 -14.88
C PRO A 107 -0.31 23.15 -13.43
N ALA A 108 -1.07 22.47 -12.56
CA ALA A 108 -0.95 22.66 -11.12
C ALA A 108 0.36 22.03 -10.65
N ASP A 109 1.49 22.67 -10.94
CA ASP A 109 2.83 22.19 -10.56
C ASP A 109 3.16 22.69 -9.15
N THR A 110 2.32 22.32 -8.18
CA THR A 110 2.62 22.49 -6.76
C THR A 110 2.90 21.12 -6.14
N SER A 111 3.74 21.09 -5.11
CA SER A 111 4.09 19.86 -4.38
C SER A 111 2.90 19.12 -3.79
N ASP A 112 1.70 19.70 -3.80
CA ASP A 112 0.49 19.16 -3.18
C ASP A 112 -0.61 18.84 -4.21
N ALA A 113 -0.41 19.18 -5.49
CA ALA A 113 -1.37 18.85 -6.53
C ALA A 113 -1.45 17.33 -6.74
N PRO A 114 -2.67 16.77 -6.92
CA PRO A 114 -2.83 15.35 -7.19
C PRO A 114 -2.39 15.02 -8.62
N LEU A 115 -1.66 13.93 -8.79
CA LEU A 115 -1.44 13.33 -10.11
C LEU A 115 -2.71 12.64 -10.59
N LYS A 116 -2.90 12.57 -11.91
CA LYS A 116 -4.01 11.84 -12.52
C LYS A 116 -3.54 10.92 -13.63
N VAL A 117 -4.16 9.74 -13.73
CA VAL A 117 -3.92 8.80 -14.83
C VAL A 117 -4.37 9.40 -16.16
N VAL A 118 -3.43 9.44 -17.11
CA VAL A 118 -3.65 9.89 -18.50
C VAL A 118 -3.85 8.72 -19.44
N ALA A 119 -2.98 7.70 -19.34
CA ALA A 119 -3.02 6.54 -20.21
C ALA A 119 -2.43 5.31 -19.51
N THR A 120 -2.98 4.14 -19.84
CA THR A 120 -2.51 2.83 -19.37
C THR A 120 -2.21 1.96 -20.57
N THR A 121 -1.02 1.36 -20.60
CA THR A 121 -0.57 0.48 -21.70
C THR A 121 -0.03 -0.82 -21.13
N ARG A 122 -0.62 -1.95 -21.52
CA ARG A 122 -0.12 -3.28 -21.14
C ARG A 122 1.06 -3.69 -22.01
N ILE A 123 2.16 -4.07 -21.38
CA ILE A 123 3.36 -4.59 -22.04
C ILE A 123 3.30 -6.12 -22.12
N GLY A 124 2.89 -6.78 -21.04
CA GLY A 124 2.84 -8.24 -20.98
C GLY A 124 1.93 -8.77 -19.89
N ALA A 125 1.73 -10.09 -19.91
CA ALA A 125 1.03 -10.83 -18.88
C ALA A 125 1.63 -12.24 -18.73
N PHE A 126 1.66 -12.72 -17.49
CA PHE A 126 2.02 -14.11 -17.19
C PHE A 126 0.86 -15.06 -17.56
N PRO A 127 1.14 -16.35 -17.79
CA PRO A 127 0.09 -17.35 -17.97
C PRO A 127 -0.85 -17.40 -16.77
N GLN A 128 -2.12 -17.74 -17.02
CA GLN A 128 -3.11 -17.90 -15.96
C GLN A 128 -2.71 -18.97 -14.96
N THR A 129 -3.00 -18.72 -13.69
CA THR A 129 -2.77 -19.66 -12.59
C THR A 129 -4.09 -20.33 -12.14
N PRO A 130 -4.06 -21.59 -11.69
CA PRO A 130 -2.92 -22.51 -11.65
C PRO A 130 -2.45 -22.94 -13.05
N TYR A 131 -1.18 -23.29 -13.18
CA TYR A 131 -0.64 -23.81 -14.44
C TYR A 131 -1.17 -25.21 -14.72
N ALA A 132 -1.56 -25.44 -15.96
CA ALA A 132 -1.94 -26.77 -16.40
C ALA A 132 -0.73 -27.73 -16.32
N ILE A 133 -1.01 -28.97 -15.92
CA ILE A 133 -0.04 -30.04 -15.69
C ILE A 133 -0.30 -31.19 -16.67
N GLN A 134 0.76 -31.92 -17.01
CA GLN A 134 0.69 -33.15 -17.80
C GLN A 134 1.32 -34.31 -17.04
N ALA A 135 0.75 -35.52 -17.16
CA ALA A 135 1.35 -36.73 -16.62
C ALA A 135 2.46 -37.23 -17.56
N THR A 136 3.60 -37.63 -17.00
CA THR A 136 4.69 -38.26 -17.73
C THR A 136 5.13 -39.55 -17.03
N ALA A 137 5.97 -40.35 -17.69
CA ALA A 137 6.58 -41.53 -17.07
C ALA A 137 7.40 -41.22 -15.80
N LYS A 138 7.85 -39.96 -15.63
CA LYS A 138 8.63 -39.51 -14.45
C LYS A 138 7.75 -38.83 -13.38
N GLY A 139 6.44 -38.77 -13.59
CA GLY A 139 5.50 -38.06 -12.73
C GLY A 139 4.86 -36.82 -13.40
N PRO A 140 4.00 -36.08 -12.68
CA PRO A 140 3.36 -34.89 -13.19
C PRO A 140 4.37 -33.74 -13.37
N GLU A 141 4.27 -33.02 -14.49
CA GLU A 141 5.06 -31.83 -14.77
C GLU A 141 4.19 -30.68 -15.30
N ARG A 142 4.71 -29.46 -15.27
CA ARG A 142 4.05 -28.30 -15.89
C ARG A 142 4.13 -28.45 -17.41
N LEU A 143 3.05 -28.08 -18.11
CA LEU A 143 3.08 -28.04 -19.57
C LEU A 143 4.23 -27.15 -20.09
N PRO A 144 5.11 -27.65 -20.98
CA PRO A 144 6.26 -26.90 -21.47
C PRO A 144 5.90 -25.56 -22.13
N ALA A 145 4.76 -25.48 -22.82
CA ALA A 145 4.26 -24.24 -23.42
C ALA A 145 3.93 -23.17 -22.36
N THR A 146 3.36 -23.58 -21.22
CA THR A 146 3.05 -22.68 -20.10
C THR A 146 4.33 -22.17 -19.45
N VAL A 147 5.33 -23.04 -19.26
CA VAL A 147 6.65 -22.64 -18.73
C VAL A 147 7.33 -21.64 -19.67
N LYS A 148 7.34 -21.91 -20.99
CA LYS A 148 7.90 -20.99 -21.99
C LYS A 148 7.18 -19.64 -22.02
N ALA A 149 5.86 -19.63 -21.87
CA ALA A 149 5.08 -18.39 -21.79
C ALA A 149 5.40 -17.61 -20.50
N HIS A 150 5.60 -18.29 -19.36
CA HIS A 150 6.09 -17.68 -18.14
C HIS A 150 7.48 -17.05 -18.32
N GLU A 151 8.43 -17.78 -18.90
CA GLU A 151 9.80 -17.31 -19.14
C GLU A 151 9.81 -16.06 -20.04
N ARG A 152 8.99 -16.04 -21.10
CA ARG A 152 8.81 -14.87 -21.96
C ARG A 152 8.27 -13.66 -21.21
N ALA A 153 7.23 -13.85 -20.38
CA ALA A 153 6.66 -12.78 -19.57
C ALA A 153 7.67 -12.24 -18.53
N ALA A 154 8.40 -13.14 -17.87
CA ALA A 154 9.47 -12.78 -16.94
C ALA A 154 10.58 -11.98 -17.64
N ALA A 155 11.04 -12.44 -18.81
CA ALA A 155 12.05 -11.74 -19.60
C ALA A 155 11.57 -10.34 -20.04
N ALA A 156 10.31 -10.20 -20.45
CA ALA A 156 9.74 -8.92 -20.83
C ALA A 156 9.65 -7.95 -19.63
N LEU A 157 9.25 -8.42 -18.44
CA LEU A 157 9.25 -7.60 -17.22
C LEU A 157 10.68 -7.18 -16.83
N LYS A 158 11.64 -8.11 -16.83
CA LYS A 158 13.07 -7.80 -16.58
C LYS A 158 13.62 -6.80 -17.60
N GLY A 159 13.24 -6.93 -18.88
CA GLY A 159 13.62 -6.01 -19.95
C GLY A 159 13.08 -4.60 -19.74
N GLU A 160 11.81 -4.47 -19.35
CA GLU A 160 11.21 -3.16 -19.06
C GLU A 160 11.84 -2.49 -17.83
N ILE A 161 12.13 -3.26 -16.77
CA ILE A 161 12.86 -2.74 -15.60
C ILE A 161 14.27 -2.30 -16.00
N SER A 162 14.99 -3.09 -16.80
CA SER A 162 16.33 -2.74 -17.29
C SER A 162 16.32 -1.45 -18.11
N ARG A 163 15.30 -1.26 -18.97
CA ARG A 163 15.09 -0.02 -19.73
C ARG A 163 14.84 1.17 -18.81
N ARG A 164 14.03 1.02 -17.77
CA ARG A 164 13.77 2.10 -16.80
C ARG A 164 15.01 2.41 -15.96
N LEU A 165 15.77 1.39 -15.56
CA LEU A 165 17.04 1.55 -14.84
C LEU A 165 18.08 2.30 -15.67
N SER A 166 18.13 2.15 -16.99
CA SER A 166 19.09 2.89 -17.83
C SER A 166 18.81 4.39 -17.85
N LEU A 167 17.55 4.80 -17.61
CA LEU A 167 17.12 6.19 -17.52
C LEU A 167 17.16 6.74 -16.08
N ALA A 168 17.04 5.87 -15.07
CA ALA A 168 17.05 6.24 -13.66
C ALA A 168 18.46 6.60 -13.18
N LYS A 169 18.54 7.65 -12.34
CA LYS A 169 19.81 8.06 -11.70
C LYS A 169 20.31 7.01 -10.72
N ARG A 170 19.40 6.40 -9.94
CA ARG A 170 19.68 5.31 -9.01
C ARG A 170 19.30 3.97 -9.62
N LYS A 171 20.11 2.95 -9.36
CA LYS A 171 19.89 1.59 -9.82
C LYS A 171 19.01 0.80 -8.85
N GLU A 172 17.94 1.44 -8.40
CA GLU A 172 17.11 0.98 -7.29
C GLU A 172 15.63 1.04 -7.67
N VAL A 173 14.86 0.10 -7.12
CA VAL A 173 13.43 -0.05 -7.43
C VAL A 173 12.61 0.23 -6.18
N VAL A 174 11.61 1.10 -6.29
CA VAL A 174 10.61 1.36 -5.25
C VAL A 174 9.31 0.71 -5.67
N ILE A 175 8.83 -0.25 -4.88
CA ILE A 175 7.55 -0.94 -5.11
C ILE A 175 6.55 -0.45 -4.07
N PHE A 176 5.44 0.12 -4.50
CA PHE A 176 4.36 0.56 -3.62
C PHE A 176 3.13 -0.35 -3.76
N ILE A 177 2.60 -0.82 -2.62
CA ILE A 177 1.38 -1.63 -2.51
C ILE A 177 0.30 -0.83 -1.77
N HIS A 178 -0.83 -0.60 -2.45
CA HIS A 178 -1.94 0.20 -1.92
C HIS A 178 -2.77 -0.55 -0.86
N GLY A 179 -3.65 0.20 -0.17
CA GLY A 179 -4.52 -0.27 0.89
C GLY A 179 -5.89 -0.78 0.44
N TYR A 180 -6.77 -0.95 1.43
CA TYR A 180 -8.16 -1.34 1.27
C TYR A 180 -8.96 -0.30 0.47
N ASN A 181 -9.92 -0.76 -0.35
CA ASN A 181 -10.84 0.09 -1.10
C ASN A 181 -10.18 1.14 -2.03
N ASN A 182 -8.96 0.87 -2.49
CA ASN A 182 -8.31 1.66 -3.53
C ASN A 182 -8.59 1.09 -4.91
N THR A 183 -8.74 1.97 -5.91
CA THR A 183 -8.79 1.61 -7.32
C THR A 183 -7.38 1.44 -7.91
N PHE A 184 -7.30 0.92 -9.13
CA PHE A 184 -6.03 0.90 -9.88
C PHE A 184 -5.44 2.30 -10.04
N ASN A 185 -6.28 3.31 -10.29
CA ASN A 185 -5.83 4.69 -10.45
C ASN A 185 -5.29 5.27 -9.14
N ASP A 186 -5.96 5.03 -8.00
CA ASP A 186 -5.48 5.51 -6.69
C ASP A 186 -4.07 4.98 -6.39
N ALA A 187 -3.83 3.70 -6.73
CA ALA A 187 -2.53 3.07 -6.56
C ALA A 187 -1.46 3.67 -7.49
N ALA A 188 -1.80 3.88 -8.77
CA ALA A 188 -0.90 4.49 -9.74
C ALA A 188 -0.56 5.95 -9.36
N GLU A 189 -1.56 6.75 -8.99
CA GLU A 189 -1.42 8.14 -8.58
C GLU A 189 -0.59 8.27 -7.30
N SER A 190 -0.84 7.41 -6.31
CA SER A 190 -0.05 7.37 -5.07
C SER A 190 1.41 6.98 -5.33
N THR A 191 1.65 6.00 -6.20
CA THR A 191 3.01 5.61 -6.61
C THR A 191 3.71 6.75 -7.34
N GLY A 192 3.01 7.45 -8.24
CA GLY A 192 3.52 8.63 -8.90
C GLY A 192 3.94 9.71 -7.92
N LYS A 193 3.14 9.93 -6.86
CA LYS A 193 3.43 10.93 -5.83
C LYS A 193 4.65 10.58 -4.98
N ILE A 194 4.79 9.30 -4.63
CA ILE A 194 6.00 8.77 -3.98
C ILE A 194 7.21 8.98 -4.89
N CYS A 195 7.09 8.65 -6.18
CA CYS A 195 8.18 8.78 -7.13
C CYS A 195 8.62 10.23 -7.32
N GLU A 196 7.66 11.15 -7.41
CA GLU A 196 7.89 12.59 -7.49
C GLU A 196 8.60 13.11 -6.23
N THR A 197 8.13 12.69 -5.04
CA THR A 197 8.76 13.01 -3.75
C THR A 197 10.21 12.53 -3.70
N LEU A 198 10.49 11.34 -4.25
CA LEU A 198 11.84 10.78 -4.38
C LEU A 198 12.62 11.33 -5.58
N SER A 199 12.22 12.50 -6.10
CA SER A 199 12.90 13.22 -7.19
C SER A 199 13.00 12.45 -8.52
N MET A 200 12.18 11.41 -8.71
CA MET A 200 12.20 10.51 -9.86
C MET A 200 13.55 9.82 -10.09
N ASP A 201 14.37 9.68 -9.03
CA ASP A 201 15.70 9.07 -9.16
C ASP A 201 15.65 7.53 -9.23
N PHE A 202 14.50 6.93 -8.91
CA PHE A 202 14.28 5.49 -8.77
C PHE A 202 13.38 4.94 -9.89
N VAL A 203 13.41 3.63 -10.10
CA VAL A 203 12.36 2.95 -10.87
C VAL A 203 11.18 2.69 -9.95
N CYS A 204 10.05 3.36 -10.19
CA CYS A 204 8.86 3.23 -9.35
C CYS A 204 7.86 2.23 -9.95
N VAL A 205 7.36 1.33 -9.11
CA VAL A 205 6.44 0.25 -9.47
C VAL A 205 5.16 0.34 -8.63
N ALA A 206 4.03 0.56 -9.29
CA ALA A 206 2.70 0.45 -8.70
C ALA A 206 2.29 -1.01 -8.69
N MET A 207 2.39 -1.66 -7.52
CA MET A 207 1.92 -3.02 -7.32
C MET A 207 0.48 -2.98 -6.84
N THR A 208 -0.45 -3.42 -7.69
CA THR A 208 -1.88 -3.32 -7.39
C THR A 208 -2.48 -4.70 -7.23
N TRP A 209 -3.46 -4.81 -6.33
CA TRP A 209 -4.22 -6.03 -6.06
C TRP A 209 -5.73 -5.76 -6.12
N PRO A 210 -6.62 -6.76 -6.21
CA PRO A 210 -8.04 -6.59 -6.52
C PRO A 210 -8.88 -6.09 -5.34
N ALA A 211 -8.56 -4.86 -4.89
CA ALA A 211 -9.27 -4.12 -3.86
C ALA A 211 -10.37 -3.22 -4.46
N GLY A 212 -11.30 -2.80 -3.62
CA GLY A 212 -12.42 -1.92 -3.98
C GLY A 212 -13.65 -2.67 -4.49
N GLY A 213 -13.88 -3.90 -4.00
CA GLY A 213 -15.07 -4.68 -4.32
C GLY A 213 -16.36 -4.04 -3.79
N SER A 214 -17.43 -4.05 -4.60
CA SER A 214 -18.73 -3.47 -4.26
C SER A 214 -19.51 -4.38 -3.31
N GLY A 215 -19.54 -4.06 -2.01
CA GLY A 215 -20.32 -4.79 -1.00
C GLY A 215 -20.68 -3.99 0.27
N GLY A 216 -20.46 -2.67 0.29
CA GLY A 216 -20.52 -1.87 1.51
C GLY A 216 -19.32 -2.12 2.44
N VAL A 217 -19.22 -1.38 3.55
CA VAL A 217 -18.01 -1.35 4.40
C VAL A 217 -17.61 -2.73 4.94
N PHE A 218 -18.58 -3.56 5.37
CA PHE A 218 -18.31 -4.87 5.96
C PHE A 218 -18.02 -5.96 4.92
N GLN A 219 -18.88 -6.11 3.91
CA GLN A 219 -18.68 -7.16 2.89
C GLN A 219 -17.52 -6.79 1.96
N GLY A 220 -17.37 -5.51 1.63
CA GLY A 220 -16.22 -4.99 0.89
C GLY A 220 -14.90 -5.28 1.60
N TYR A 221 -14.82 -5.08 2.91
CA TYR A 221 -13.60 -5.40 3.67
C TYR A 221 -13.26 -6.89 3.66
N ASN A 222 -14.25 -7.77 3.81
CA ASN A 222 -14.01 -9.22 3.73
C ASN A 222 -13.61 -9.66 2.31
N ILE A 223 -14.25 -9.11 1.28
CA ILE A 223 -13.89 -9.39 -0.13
C ILE A 223 -12.46 -8.94 -0.40
N ASP A 224 -12.11 -7.72 0.01
CA ASP A 224 -10.77 -7.18 -0.14
C ASP A 224 -9.75 -7.99 0.68
N ARG A 225 -10.09 -8.48 1.88
CA ARG A 225 -9.22 -9.36 2.65
C ARG A 225 -8.87 -10.63 1.88
N GLU A 226 -9.88 -11.33 1.36
CA GLU A 226 -9.67 -12.52 0.53
C GLU A 226 -8.97 -12.21 -0.79
N SER A 227 -9.16 -10.99 -1.34
CA SER A 227 -8.44 -10.53 -2.54
C SER A 227 -6.98 -10.23 -2.25
N GLY A 228 -6.67 -9.76 -1.04
CA GLY A 228 -5.32 -9.62 -0.55
C GLY A 228 -4.61 -10.97 -0.48
N GLU A 229 -5.26 -11.98 0.11
CA GLU A 229 -4.72 -13.36 0.17
C GLU A 229 -4.49 -13.95 -1.23
N PHE A 230 -5.43 -13.70 -2.17
CA PHE A 230 -5.28 -14.07 -3.57
C PHE A 230 -4.01 -13.47 -4.20
N ALA A 231 -3.73 -12.20 -3.92
CA ALA A 231 -2.64 -11.45 -4.55
C ALA A 231 -1.23 -11.80 -4.02
N VAL A 232 -1.12 -12.40 -2.83
CA VAL A 232 0.18 -12.69 -2.18
C VAL A 232 1.13 -13.46 -3.11
N ALA A 233 0.61 -14.49 -3.79
CA ALA A 233 1.43 -15.34 -4.66
C ALA A 233 2.01 -14.57 -5.86
N ASP A 234 1.24 -13.65 -6.44
CA ASP A 234 1.64 -12.85 -7.58
C ASP A 234 2.54 -11.67 -7.18
N ILE A 235 2.29 -11.03 -6.04
CA ILE A 235 3.18 -10.00 -5.48
C ILE A 235 4.55 -10.60 -5.15
N LYS A 236 4.59 -11.78 -4.51
CA LYS A 236 5.83 -12.51 -4.28
C LYS A 236 6.59 -12.77 -5.58
N LYS A 237 5.89 -13.29 -6.60
CA LYS A 237 6.46 -13.59 -7.92
C LYS A 237 7.05 -12.33 -8.55
N ALA A 238 6.35 -11.21 -8.49
CA ALA A 238 6.82 -9.95 -9.05
C ALA A 238 8.06 -9.41 -8.31
N ILE A 239 8.07 -9.38 -6.98
CA ILE A 239 9.23 -8.94 -6.18
C ILE A 239 10.47 -9.78 -6.52
N ARG A 240 10.31 -11.11 -6.65
CA ARG A 240 11.37 -12.01 -7.07
C ARG A 240 11.91 -11.65 -8.45
N ILE A 241 11.05 -11.52 -9.45
CA ILE A 241 11.48 -11.21 -10.83
C ILE A 241 12.15 -9.83 -10.91
N ILE A 242 11.59 -8.83 -10.21
CA ILE A 242 12.15 -7.47 -10.13
C ILE A 242 13.55 -7.51 -9.52
N SER A 243 13.72 -8.10 -8.34
CA SER A 243 15.01 -8.16 -7.63
C SER A 243 16.11 -8.93 -8.40
N GLU A 244 15.72 -9.97 -9.14
CA GLU A 244 16.61 -10.75 -10.01
C GLU A 244 16.93 -10.06 -11.36
N THR A 245 16.40 -8.87 -11.63
CA THR A 245 16.72 -8.13 -12.86
C THR A 245 18.19 -7.64 -12.81
N PRO A 246 18.99 -7.87 -13.88
CA PRO A 246 20.33 -7.32 -13.96
C PRO A 246 20.34 -5.80 -13.80
N GLY A 247 21.29 -5.28 -13.03
CA GLY A 247 21.39 -3.86 -12.74
C GLY A 247 20.53 -3.36 -11.59
N VAL A 248 19.60 -4.14 -11.02
CA VAL A 248 18.95 -3.76 -9.74
C VAL A 248 19.97 -3.93 -8.62
N GLU A 249 20.22 -2.88 -7.84
CA GLU A 249 21.11 -2.88 -6.67
C GLU A 249 20.32 -3.02 -5.36
N HIS A 250 19.21 -2.29 -5.23
CA HIS A 250 18.32 -2.36 -4.07
C HIS A 250 16.84 -2.33 -4.46
N VAL A 251 16.03 -3.00 -3.64
CA VAL A 251 14.56 -2.99 -3.69
C VAL A 251 14.03 -2.39 -2.39
N HIS A 252 13.19 -1.38 -2.51
CA HIS A 252 12.48 -0.73 -1.40
C HIS A 252 11.00 -1.06 -1.52
N LEU A 253 10.44 -1.69 -0.49
CA LEU A 253 9.06 -2.18 -0.45
C LEU A 253 8.25 -1.26 0.46
N LEU A 254 7.30 -0.52 -0.12
CA LEU A 254 6.42 0.39 0.59
C LEU A 254 5.00 -0.17 0.53
N ALA A 255 4.28 -0.12 1.65
CA ALA A 255 2.88 -0.53 1.66
C ALA A 255 2.04 0.35 2.59
N HIS A 256 0.75 0.47 2.30
CA HIS A 256 -0.19 1.27 3.08
C HIS A 256 -1.37 0.42 3.57
N SER A 257 -1.83 0.67 4.80
CA SER A 257 -3.06 0.09 5.35
C SER A 257 -3.09 -1.44 5.22
N ARG A 258 -4.16 -2.02 4.67
CA ARG A 258 -4.27 -3.47 4.42
C ARG A 258 -3.22 -4.01 3.45
N GLY A 259 -2.66 -3.18 2.57
CA GLY A 259 -1.54 -3.56 1.71
C GLY A 259 -0.30 -4.00 2.49
N THR A 260 -0.14 -3.54 3.73
CA THR A 260 0.95 -3.95 4.61
C THR A 260 0.84 -5.42 5.00
N ASP A 261 -0.37 -5.92 5.23
CA ASP A 261 -0.64 -7.34 5.51
C ASP A 261 -0.29 -8.23 4.31
N VAL A 262 -0.68 -7.78 3.11
CA VAL A 262 -0.36 -8.46 1.85
C VAL A 262 1.16 -8.48 1.60
N LEU A 263 1.84 -7.35 1.81
CA LEU A 263 3.30 -7.26 1.68
C LEU A 263 4.02 -8.16 2.69
N LEU A 264 3.60 -8.14 3.96
CA LEU A 264 4.21 -8.98 4.99
C LEU A 264 3.99 -10.47 4.72
N SER A 265 2.84 -10.88 4.18
CA SER A 265 2.64 -12.27 3.71
C SER A 265 3.60 -12.64 2.59
N ALA A 266 3.83 -11.75 1.62
CA ALA A 266 4.79 -11.99 0.54
C ALA A 266 6.23 -12.05 1.06
N ILE A 267 6.62 -11.15 1.98
CA ILE A 267 7.93 -11.13 2.63
C ILE A 267 8.15 -12.39 3.45
N GLN A 268 7.15 -12.89 4.18
CA GLN A 268 7.24 -14.14 4.94
C GLN A 268 7.63 -15.30 4.01
N GLN A 269 6.93 -15.45 2.87
CA GLN A 269 7.22 -16.50 1.90
C GLN A 269 8.60 -16.32 1.24
N LEU A 270 8.99 -15.08 0.90
CA LEU A 270 10.33 -14.79 0.39
C LEU A 270 11.40 -15.08 1.45
N GLY A 271 11.15 -14.76 2.72
CA GLY A 271 12.05 -15.03 3.84
C GLY A 271 12.33 -16.52 4.01
N ILE A 272 11.28 -17.35 3.96
CA ILE A 272 11.40 -18.81 3.95
C ILE A 272 12.22 -19.28 2.74
N GLU A 273 11.91 -18.79 1.53
CA GLU A 273 12.66 -19.14 0.32
C GLU A 273 14.13 -18.74 0.39
N ALA A 274 14.45 -17.57 0.97
CA ALA A 274 15.82 -17.12 1.17
C ALA A 274 16.56 -17.99 2.19
N TYR A 275 15.94 -18.28 3.33
CA TYR A 275 16.54 -19.09 4.39
C TYR A 275 16.84 -20.51 3.91
N VAL A 276 15.90 -21.15 3.22
CA VAL A 276 16.11 -22.46 2.58
C VAL A 276 17.26 -22.39 1.57
N ALA A 277 17.39 -21.29 0.84
CA ALA A 277 18.53 -21.04 -0.07
C ALA A 277 19.83 -20.62 0.65
N ARG A 278 19.90 -20.71 1.98
CA ARG A 278 21.04 -20.31 2.82
C ARG A 278 21.42 -18.82 2.69
N SER A 279 20.41 -17.97 2.54
CA SER A 279 20.54 -16.54 2.27
C SER A 279 19.56 -15.75 3.14
N SER A 280 19.73 -14.42 3.19
CA SER A 280 18.71 -13.50 3.74
C SER A 280 17.88 -12.83 2.64
N PRO A 281 16.72 -12.22 2.98
CA PRO A 281 15.96 -11.39 2.04
C PRO A 281 16.79 -10.25 1.42
N ALA A 282 17.66 -9.61 2.21
CA ALA A 282 18.57 -8.57 1.70
C ALA A 282 19.54 -9.11 0.66
N GLN A 283 20.13 -10.28 0.89
CA GLN A 283 21.11 -10.85 -0.03
C GLN A 283 20.45 -11.42 -1.30
N ARG A 284 19.37 -12.18 -1.13
CA ARG A 284 18.74 -12.90 -2.25
C ARG A 284 17.88 -11.99 -3.12
N TYR A 285 17.11 -11.11 -2.50
CA TYR A 285 16.11 -10.27 -3.17
C TYR A 285 16.46 -8.78 -3.09
N LYS A 286 17.66 -8.44 -2.59
CA LYS A 286 18.16 -7.06 -2.54
C LYS A 286 17.23 -6.11 -1.76
N ILE A 287 16.41 -6.66 -0.86
CA ILE A 287 15.44 -5.87 -0.09
C ILE A 287 16.24 -5.06 0.93
N ALA A 288 16.26 -3.74 0.74
CA ALA A 288 16.95 -2.80 1.61
C ALA A 288 15.98 -2.17 2.61
N ASN A 289 14.84 -1.67 2.17
CA ASN A 289 13.86 -1.08 3.06
C ASN A 289 12.49 -1.76 2.92
N VAL A 290 11.83 -1.97 4.05
CA VAL A 290 10.40 -2.30 4.14
C VAL A 290 9.75 -1.17 4.92
N VAL A 291 8.89 -0.39 4.29
CA VAL A 291 8.24 0.78 4.87
C VAL A 291 6.74 0.56 4.92
N LEU A 292 6.17 0.55 6.12
CA LEU A 292 4.76 0.31 6.36
C LEU A 292 4.10 1.60 6.84
N PHE A 293 3.17 2.13 6.06
CA PHE A 293 2.38 3.30 6.41
C PHE A 293 1.03 2.88 6.96
N ALA A 294 0.70 3.33 8.17
CA ALA A 294 -0.58 3.07 8.82
C ALA A 294 -1.00 1.58 8.75
N PRO A 295 -0.13 0.61 9.11
CA PRO A 295 -0.40 -0.80 8.89
C PRO A 295 -1.66 -1.30 9.62
N ASP A 296 -2.61 -1.84 8.85
CA ASP A 296 -3.81 -2.51 9.37
C ASP A 296 -3.57 -4.03 9.43
N ILE A 297 -2.70 -4.40 10.37
CA ILE A 297 -2.39 -5.78 10.72
C ILE A 297 -2.27 -5.90 12.23
N ASP A 298 -2.68 -7.05 12.76
CA ASP A 298 -2.45 -7.42 14.13
C ASP A 298 -0.94 -7.51 14.46
N LEU A 299 -0.53 -7.07 15.64
CA LEU A 299 0.88 -7.06 16.04
C LEU A 299 1.48 -8.47 16.09
N ASP A 300 0.79 -9.45 16.67
CA ASP A 300 1.29 -10.82 16.80
C ASP A 300 1.33 -11.52 15.44
N VAL A 301 0.36 -11.23 14.57
CA VAL A 301 0.40 -11.68 13.16
C VAL A 301 1.60 -11.07 12.43
N ALA A 302 1.87 -9.77 12.60
CA ALA A 302 3.02 -9.12 11.98
C ALA A 302 4.35 -9.71 12.47
N VAL A 303 4.49 -9.92 13.78
CA VAL A 303 5.66 -10.56 14.40
C VAL A 303 5.86 -11.97 13.84
N THR A 304 4.79 -12.76 13.75
CA THR A 304 4.83 -14.12 13.19
C THR A 304 5.27 -14.11 11.73
N LYS A 305 4.78 -13.17 10.92
CA LYS A 305 5.16 -13.05 9.50
C LYS A 305 6.62 -12.63 9.31
N LEU A 306 7.13 -11.73 10.16
CA LEU A 306 8.50 -11.22 10.06
C LEU A 306 9.53 -12.18 10.65
N PHE A 307 9.22 -12.83 11.77
CA PHE A 307 10.19 -13.58 12.57
C PHE A 307 9.91 -15.08 12.64
N GLY A 308 8.88 -15.58 11.96
CA GLY A 308 8.54 -17.02 11.98
C GLY A 308 9.70 -17.94 11.58
N VAL A 309 10.56 -17.51 10.64
CA VAL A 309 11.77 -18.28 10.26
C VAL A 309 12.77 -18.40 11.41
N VAL A 310 12.87 -17.38 12.26
CA VAL A 310 13.78 -17.39 13.41
C VAL A 310 13.28 -18.33 14.50
N SER A 311 11.95 -18.45 14.64
CA SER A 311 11.30 -19.21 15.69
C SER A 311 11.08 -20.70 15.38
N ASP A 312 11.38 -21.15 14.16
CA ASP A 312 11.16 -22.53 13.71
C ASP A 312 12.50 -23.23 13.38
N PRO A 313 13.04 -24.05 14.30
CA PRO A 313 14.31 -24.74 14.11
C PRO A 313 14.26 -25.87 13.06
N ASP A 314 13.06 -26.28 12.63
CA ASP A 314 12.83 -27.40 11.72
C ASP A 314 12.78 -26.96 10.25
N ILE A 315 12.77 -25.64 9.97
CA ILE A 315 12.88 -25.15 8.59
C ILE A 315 14.22 -25.58 7.98
N PRO A 316 14.22 -26.17 6.77
CA PRO A 316 15.45 -26.54 6.09
C PRO A 316 16.38 -25.34 5.83
N PHE A 317 17.68 -25.54 6.04
CA PHE A 317 18.75 -24.62 5.66
C PHE A 317 19.65 -25.27 4.59
N GLY A 318 19.21 -25.20 3.33
CA GLY A 318 19.62 -26.09 2.25
C GLY A 318 18.89 -27.43 2.36
N SER A 319 19.60 -28.54 2.28
CA SER A 319 18.99 -29.88 2.24
C SER A 319 18.52 -30.43 3.60
N ARG A 320 18.82 -29.77 4.73
CA ARG A 320 18.46 -30.23 6.07
C ARG A 320 18.29 -29.06 7.05
N PRO A 321 17.52 -29.19 8.15
CA PRO A 321 17.44 -28.19 9.19
C PRO A 321 18.80 -27.94 9.87
N LYS A 322 18.96 -26.75 10.46
CA LYS A 322 20.12 -26.39 11.29
C LYS A 322 19.66 -25.66 12.56
N PRO A 323 19.12 -26.37 13.56
CA PRO A 323 18.52 -25.77 14.76
C PRO A 323 19.43 -24.80 15.52
N SER A 324 20.73 -25.08 15.56
CA SER A 324 21.73 -24.25 16.26
C SER A 324 22.67 -23.52 15.29
N GLY A 325 22.26 -23.34 14.03
CA GLY A 325 23.04 -22.64 13.01
C GLY A 325 22.92 -21.13 13.12
N ALA A 326 23.98 -20.42 12.74
CA ALA A 326 23.89 -18.97 12.57
C ALA A 326 22.95 -18.62 11.41
N PHE A 327 22.11 -17.61 11.61
CA PHE A 327 21.29 -17.04 10.54
C PHE A 327 22.17 -16.29 9.52
N PRO A 328 21.81 -16.28 8.23
CA PRO A 328 22.43 -15.38 7.26
C PRO A 328 22.31 -13.92 7.72
N PRO A 329 23.32 -13.07 7.46
CA PRO A 329 23.29 -11.70 7.92
C PRO A 329 22.12 -10.94 7.29
N THR A 330 21.43 -10.13 8.10
CA THR A 330 20.29 -9.29 7.67
C THR A 330 20.71 -8.22 6.66
N GLY A 331 22.01 -7.88 6.60
CA GLY A 331 22.56 -6.97 5.61
C GLY A 331 21.99 -5.57 5.77
N SER A 332 21.60 -4.94 4.66
CA SER A 332 21.01 -3.61 4.64
C SER A 332 19.50 -3.59 4.92
N LEU A 333 18.87 -4.74 5.22
CA LEU A 333 17.43 -4.79 5.47
C LEU A 333 17.05 -3.95 6.69
N HIS A 334 16.13 -3.02 6.48
CA HIS A 334 15.60 -2.15 7.51
C HIS A 334 14.07 -2.03 7.41
N LEU A 335 13.39 -2.20 8.55
CA LEU A 335 11.95 -2.03 8.68
C LEU A 335 11.65 -0.63 9.22
N THR A 336 10.74 0.10 8.59
CA THR A 336 10.24 1.37 9.12
C THR A 336 8.72 1.33 9.16
N VAL A 337 8.15 1.56 10.33
CA VAL A 337 6.71 1.53 10.54
C VAL A 337 6.26 2.93 10.93
N TYR A 338 5.46 3.58 10.08
CA TYR A 338 4.75 4.80 10.46
C TYR A 338 3.41 4.41 11.08
N SER A 339 3.19 4.83 12.31
CA SER A 339 1.96 4.62 13.07
C SER A 339 1.31 5.96 13.38
N SER A 340 -0.02 5.97 13.54
CA SER A 340 -0.74 7.15 14.02
C SER A 340 -1.77 6.73 15.07
N PRO A 341 -1.62 7.12 16.34
CA PRO A 341 -2.62 6.82 17.38
C PRO A 341 -3.97 7.50 17.09
N ASN A 342 -3.97 8.52 16.23
CA ASN A 342 -5.13 9.30 15.83
C ASN A 342 -5.82 8.78 14.55
N ASP A 343 -5.30 7.71 13.95
CA ASP A 343 -5.85 7.15 12.71
C ASP A 343 -7.24 6.54 12.94
N LYS A 344 -8.27 7.18 12.36
CA LYS A 344 -9.67 6.78 12.53
C LYS A 344 -10.04 5.54 11.71
N ALA A 345 -9.34 5.28 10.60
CA ALA A 345 -9.58 4.09 9.78
C ALA A 345 -9.05 2.83 10.48
N ILE A 346 -7.87 2.91 11.10
CA ILE A 346 -7.36 1.79 11.91
C ILE A 346 -8.21 1.62 13.18
N ALA A 347 -8.71 2.69 13.79
CA ALA A 347 -9.65 2.58 14.90
C ALA A 347 -10.93 1.80 14.51
N LEU A 348 -11.48 2.08 13.33
CA LEU A 348 -12.62 1.33 12.79
C LEU A 348 -12.27 -0.15 12.57
N SER A 349 -11.10 -0.46 11.99
CA SER A 349 -10.65 -1.85 11.86
C SER A 349 -10.49 -2.54 13.23
N SER A 350 -9.92 -1.85 14.23
CA SER A 350 -9.70 -2.42 15.57
C SER A 350 -11.03 -2.75 16.24
N PHE A 351 -12.06 -1.93 16.02
CA PHE A 351 -13.43 -2.20 16.45
C PHE A 351 -14.03 -3.43 15.73
N LEU A 352 -13.87 -3.52 14.39
CA LEU A 352 -14.39 -4.64 13.60
C LEU A 352 -13.82 -6.01 13.99
N PHE A 353 -12.58 -6.04 14.49
CA PHE A 353 -11.86 -7.28 14.81
C PHE A 353 -11.72 -7.57 16.32
N GLY A 354 -12.34 -6.76 17.17
CA GLY A 354 -12.40 -7.01 18.62
C GLY A 354 -11.09 -6.68 19.36
N SER A 355 -10.83 -5.39 19.61
CA SER A 355 -9.89 -4.86 20.62
C SER A 355 -8.47 -5.46 20.67
N VAL A 356 -7.85 -5.74 19.53
CA VAL A 356 -6.42 -6.16 19.49
C VAL A 356 -5.50 -5.02 19.05
N VAL A 357 -4.26 -5.00 19.53
CA VAL A 357 -3.26 -3.98 19.18
C VAL A 357 -2.84 -4.14 17.71
N ARG A 358 -3.28 -3.20 16.88
CA ARG A 358 -2.83 -3.07 15.48
C ARG A 358 -1.46 -2.43 15.40
N LEU A 359 -0.61 -2.93 14.51
CA LEU A 359 0.74 -2.41 14.28
C LEU A 359 0.73 -0.90 13.94
N GLY A 360 -0.27 -0.42 13.19
CA GLY A 360 -0.38 0.99 12.82
C GLY A 360 -0.86 1.93 13.92
N ARG A 361 -1.18 1.40 15.11
CA ARG A 361 -1.48 2.18 16.33
C ARG A 361 -0.42 1.97 17.42
N LEU A 362 0.67 1.27 17.11
CA LEU A 362 1.73 1.01 18.08
C LEU A 362 2.42 2.32 18.47
N THR A 363 2.47 2.58 19.77
CA THR A 363 3.21 3.66 20.41
C THR A 363 4.13 3.07 21.47
N SER A 364 5.12 3.85 21.93
CA SER A 364 6.00 3.41 23.01
C SER A 364 5.25 3.08 24.32
N THR A 365 4.08 3.68 24.56
CA THR A 365 3.26 3.47 25.75
C THR A 365 2.42 2.19 25.66
N ASN A 366 1.84 1.89 24.48
CA ASN A 366 0.98 0.72 24.31
C ASN A 366 1.78 -0.59 24.29
N MET A 367 3.08 -0.51 23.97
CA MET A 367 3.99 -1.66 24.00
C MET A 367 4.23 -2.19 25.42
N THR A 368 4.15 -1.34 26.45
CA THR A 368 4.45 -1.73 27.84
C THR A 368 3.26 -2.31 28.61
N THR A 369 2.03 -2.05 28.17
CA THR A 369 0.80 -2.41 28.91
C THR A 369 0.00 -3.55 28.29
N ASP A 370 0.01 -3.72 26.96
CA ASP A 370 -0.90 -4.66 26.28
C ASP A 370 -0.22 -5.92 25.72
N ILE A 371 1.12 -6.02 25.80
CA ILE A 371 1.81 -7.26 25.47
C ILE A 371 1.77 -8.16 26.71
N ASN A 372 0.64 -8.84 26.92
CA ASN A 372 0.53 -9.94 27.88
C ASN A 372 1.46 -11.08 27.44
N GLY A 373 2.70 -11.04 27.92
CA GLY A 373 3.77 -11.98 27.57
C GLY A 373 4.87 -11.26 26.82
N SER A 374 5.95 -10.93 27.53
CA SER A 374 7.20 -10.44 26.97
C SER A 374 7.62 -11.26 25.75
N ASN A 375 7.25 -10.80 24.56
CA ASN A 375 7.81 -11.30 23.32
C ASN A 375 9.31 -10.93 23.39
N ALA A 376 10.15 -11.86 23.84
CA ALA A 376 11.59 -11.69 24.06
C ALA A 376 12.32 -11.10 22.84
N LEU A 377 11.70 -11.22 21.66
CA LEU A 377 12.06 -10.53 20.43
C LEU A 377 12.18 -9.00 20.61
N TRP A 378 11.24 -8.34 21.30
CA TRP A 378 11.27 -6.89 21.49
C TRP A 378 12.28 -6.42 22.54
N GLU A 379 12.60 -7.28 23.49
CA GLU A 379 13.69 -7.05 24.45
C GLU A 379 15.07 -7.32 23.80
N ASN A 380 15.08 -8.05 22.68
CA ASN A 380 16.30 -8.30 21.93
C ASN A 380 16.76 -7.02 21.24
N SER A 381 17.84 -6.44 21.77
CA SER A 381 18.54 -5.27 21.21
C SER A 381 18.84 -5.35 19.71
N GLN A 382 18.88 -6.56 19.13
CA GLN A 382 19.09 -6.79 17.70
C GLN A 382 17.90 -6.33 16.84
N ILE A 383 16.65 -6.38 17.34
CA ILE A 383 15.48 -5.84 16.62
C ILE A 383 15.54 -4.32 16.54
N ALA A 384 16.02 -3.65 17.61
CA ALA A 384 16.22 -2.21 17.60
C ALA A 384 17.29 -1.74 16.60
N GLY A 385 18.14 -2.64 16.09
CA GLY A 385 19.11 -2.34 15.04
C GLY A 385 18.58 -2.47 13.60
N ILE A 386 17.39 -3.06 13.42
CA ILE A 386 16.83 -3.38 12.10
C ILE A 386 15.42 -2.79 11.88
N ALA A 387 14.82 -2.16 12.89
CA ALA A 387 13.49 -1.61 12.81
C ALA A 387 13.38 -0.25 13.52
N ASP A 388 12.66 0.69 12.91
CA ASP A 388 12.26 1.98 13.48
C ASP A 388 10.73 2.12 13.45
N PHE A 389 10.16 2.56 14.58
CA PHE A 389 8.73 2.86 14.72
C PHE A 389 8.54 4.35 14.86
N ILE A 390 7.87 4.97 13.89
CA ILE A 390 7.74 6.41 13.77
C ILE A 390 6.29 6.80 14.04
N GLU A 391 6.07 7.45 15.17
CA GLU A 391 4.77 7.98 15.56
C GLU A 391 4.48 9.29 14.80
N TYR A 392 3.35 9.33 14.11
CA TYR A 392 2.77 10.52 13.51
C TYR A 392 1.53 10.95 14.31
N LYS A 393 1.54 12.17 14.85
CA LYS A 393 0.42 12.71 15.66
C LYS A 393 -0.53 13.63 14.90
N GLY A 394 -0.21 14.00 13.66
CA GLY A 394 -1.04 14.90 12.87
C GLY A 394 -2.34 14.24 12.38
N GLN A 395 -3.09 14.99 11.56
CA GLN A 395 -4.41 14.59 11.03
C GLN A 395 -4.43 14.63 9.50
N ALA A 396 -3.28 14.72 8.84
CA ALA A 396 -3.22 14.86 7.38
C ALA A 396 -3.75 13.62 6.66
N GLY A 397 -4.34 13.85 5.49
CA GLY A 397 -4.95 12.81 4.67
C GLY A 397 -6.37 12.45 5.12
N PHE A 398 -7.10 11.72 4.27
CA PHE A 398 -8.47 11.32 4.58
C PHE A 398 -8.50 10.49 5.86
N PHE A 399 -9.26 10.97 6.87
CA PHE A 399 -9.36 10.38 8.21
C PHE A 399 -8.04 10.23 9.00
N GLY A 400 -6.97 10.94 8.61
CA GLY A 400 -5.65 10.77 9.22
C GLY A 400 -4.97 9.44 8.83
N HIS A 401 -5.36 8.84 7.69
CA HIS A 401 -4.90 7.52 7.26
C HIS A 401 -3.97 7.56 6.04
N ALA A 402 -4.03 8.62 5.23
CA ALA A 402 -3.23 8.78 4.01
C ALA A 402 -2.07 9.80 4.17
N TYR A 403 -1.63 10.04 5.42
CA TYR A 403 -0.64 11.06 5.76
C TYR A 403 0.70 10.91 5.02
N PHE A 404 1.07 9.69 4.62
CA PHE A 404 2.32 9.42 3.90
C PHE A 404 2.47 10.19 2.57
N ASN A 405 1.35 10.54 1.93
CA ASN A 405 1.33 11.31 0.69
C ASN A 405 0.91 12.77 0.89
N SER A 406 0.30 13.11 2.02
CA SER A 406 -0.29 14.44 2.26
C SER A 406 0.45 15.28 3.29
N ASP A 407 1.29 14.69 4.14
CA ASP A 407 2.05 15.41 5.15
C ASP A 407 3.49 15.67 4.69
N PRO A 408 3.94 16.94 4.61
CA PRO A 408 5.29 17.28 4.18
C PRO A 408 6.39 16.67 5.05
N ALA A 409 6.21 16.59 6.36
CA ALA A 409 7.25 16.09 7.27
C ALA A 409 7.45 14.56 7.11
N VAL A 410 6.36 13.82 6.88
CA VAL A 410 6.43 12.39 6.58
C VAL A 410 7.11 12.15 5.22
N ARG A 411 6.83 13.00 4.22
CA ARG A 411 7.49 12.94 2.91
C ARG A 411 8.98 13.28 2.99
N GLU A 412 9.35 14.29 3.76
CA GLU A 412 10.74 14.67 4.02
C GLU A 412 11.50 13.53 4.70
N ASP A 413 10.89 12.90 5.71
CA ASP A 413 11.49 11.74 6.37
C ASP A 413 11.66 10.55 5.42
N LEU A 414 10.68 10.29 4.54
CA LEU A 414 10.78 9.24 3.52
C LEU A 414 11.93 9.50 2.55
N VAL A 415 12.13 10.76 2.14
CA VAL A 415 13.27 11.17 1.30
C VAL A 415 14.58 10.94 2.03
N ALA A 416 14.68 11.37 3.29
CA ALA A 416 15.87 11.20 4.10
C ALA A 416 16.22 9.71 4.29
N LEU A 417 15.20 8.86 4.52
CA LEU A 417 15.35 7.42 4.64
C LEU A 417 15.82 6.76 3.34
N LEU A 418 15.12 6.97 2.23
CA LEU A 418 15.35 6.20 0.99
C LEU A 418 16.40 6.81 0.08
N ARG A 419 16.30 8.13 -0.19
CA ARG A 419 17.20 8.83 -1.12
C ARG A 419 18.53 9.15 -0.45
N ASP A 420 18.49 9.63 0.78
CA ASP A 420 19.67 10.13 1.48
C ASP A 420 20.30 9.05 2.40
N ARG A 421 19.62 7.91 2.57
CA ARG A 421 20.06 6.72 3.34
C ARG A 421 20.39 7.03 4.81
N LEU A 422 19.61 7.92 5.41
CA LEU A 422 19.82 8.38 6.78
C LEU A 422 19.16 7.46 7.81
N LYS A 423 19.90 7.16 8.87
CA LYS A 423 19.38 6.42 10.04
C LYS A 423 18.46 7.32 10.87
N ALA A 424 17.51 6.77 11.61
CA ALA A 424 16.52 7.58 12.34
C ALA A 424 17.12 8.61 13.33
N GLY A 425 18.26 8.30 13.95
CA GLY A 425 18.96 9.24 14.84
C GLY A 425 19.83 10.30 14.14
N ASP A 426 19.85 10.36 12.80
CA ASP A 426 20.57 11.40 12.07
C ASP A 426 19.81 12.74 12.21
N PRO A 427 20.48 13.84 12.62
CA PRO A 427 19.83 15.14 12.87
C PRO A 427 19.21 15.78 11.62
N ARG A 428 19.51 15.27 10.42
CA ARG A 428 18.88 15.73 9.17
C ARG A 428 17.52 15.06 8.90
N ARG A 429 17.12 14.06 9.69
CA ARG A 429 15.76 13.52 9.65
C ARG A 429 14.86 14.35 10.56
N PRO A 430 13.59 14.62 10.17
CA PRO A 430 12.65 15.36 11.00
C PRO A 430 12.05 14.46 12.10
N LEU A 431 12.91 13.81 12.89
CA LEU A 431 12.55 12.84 13.91
C LEU A 431 13.07 13.25 15.29
N VAL A 432 12.24 13.01 16.30
CA VAL A 432 12.59 13.14 17.72
C VAL A 432 12.63 11.74 18.33
N GLU A 433 13.74 11.38 18.99
CA GLU A 433 13.85 10.11 19.70
C GLU A 433 12.89 10.11 20.91
N VAL A 434 12.00 9.13 20.98
CA VAL A 434 11.14 8.90 22.15
C VAL A 434 11.83 7.93 23.10
N LYS A 435 12.19 6.76 22.56
CA LYS A 435 13.00 5.70 23.16
C LYS A 435 13.23 4.68 22.07
N ARG A 436 14.47 4.34 21.71
CA ARG A 436 14.72 3.35 20.64
C ARG A 436 13.96 2.03 20.87
N PRO A 437 13.36 1.43 19.81
CA PRO A 437 13.34 1.88 18.41
C PRO A 437 12.22 2.88 18.03
N PHE A 438 11.64 3.58 19.00
CA PHE A 438 10.52 4.52 18.79
C PHE A 438 10.99 5.97 18.63
N TRP A 439 10.44 6.59 17.60
CA TRP A 439 10.67 7.95 17.16
C TRP A 439 9.33 8.65 16.94
N ARG A 440 9.37 9.97 16.79
CA ARG A 440 8.19 10.77 16.45
C ARG A 440 8.55 11.77 15.37
N ILE A 441 7.65 12.00 14.41
CA ILE A 441 7.77 13.12 13.47
C ILE A 441 7.79 14.43 14.26
N ALA A 442 8.83 15.24 14.05
CA ALA A 442 8.91 16.56 14.65
C ALA A 442 7.74 17.42 14.18
N GLU A 443 7.04 18.08 15.11
CA GLU A 443 6.05 19.08 14.72
C GLU A 443 6.78 20.22 14.02
N ALA A 444 6.27 20.66 12.86
CA ALA A 444 6.78 21.86 12.21
C ALA A 444 6.75 22.98 13.25
N SER A 445 7.90 23.61 13.53
CA SER A 445 7.92 24.75 14.43
C SER A 445 6.91 25.75 13.88
N LYS A 446 5.83 26.01 14.62
CA LYS A 446 5.00 27.19 14.35
C LYS A 446 5.98 28.35 14.45
N ALA A 447 6.37 28.92 13.32
CA ALA A 447 7.02 30.20 13.30
C ALA A 447 6.02 31.15 13.99
N THR A 448 6.30 31.44 15.26
CA THR A 448 5.70 32.57 15.96
C THR A 448 6.17 33.80 15.19
N ASN A 449 5.30 34.29 14.31
CA ASN A 449 5.38 35.65 13.82
C ASN A 449 5.16 36.63 14.96
#